data_AF-A0A3E0WGC3-F1
#
_entry.id   AF-A0A3E0WGC3-F1
#
_cell.length_a   1.000
_cell.length_b   1.000
_cell.length_c   1.000
_cell.angle_alpha   90.00
_cell.angle_beta   90.00
_cell.angle_gamma   90.00
#
_symmetry.space_group_name_H-M   'P 1'
#
loop_
_entity.id
_entity.type
_entity.pdbx_description
1 polymer ?
#
loop_
_entity_poly.entity_id
_entity_poly.type
_entity_poly.pdbx_seq_one_letter_code
_entity_poly.pdbx_strand_id
1 'polypeptide(L)'
;MPHDAQTWILVTPQGRRPVYGDLEPLARGGEGAIYRLPETPPLVAKRYHEPNAEKQAKVQAMLADPPHLPPLERRGRQYPRITWPIGTLESMDGAFLGYAMPQLDVDNTVPLEYLLSARGRRATGLPEDYRFRVKVAYQLAHLVAELHAHGH
;
A
#
# COMPACT_ATOMS: atom_id res chain seq x y z
N MET A 1 -19.85 -14.84 19.45
CA MET A 1 -20.45 -14.13 18.31
C MET A 1 -19.45 -13.06 17.90
N PRO A 2 -18.73 -13.15 16.76
CA PRO A 2 -17.86 -12.05 16.38
C PRO A 2 -18.72 -11.01 15.67
N HIS A 3 -19.19 -9.97 16.37
CA HIS A 3 -18.56 -8.65 16.50
C HIS A 3 -18.16 -8.05 15.14
N ASP A 4 -19.15 -7.44 14.50
CA ASP A 4 -19.11 -6.32 13.55
C ASP A 4 -17.82 -6.17 12.71
N ALA A 5 -17.80 -6.81 11.55
CA ALA A 5 -16.79 -6.60 10.51
C ALA A 5 -17.48 -6.32 9.17
N GLN A 6 -16.88 -5.46 8.35
CA GLN A 6 -17.37 -5.23 6.99
C GLN A 6 -16.96 -6.40 6.11
N THR A 7 -17.88 -6.94 5.31
CA THR A 7 -17.58 -8.07 4.41
C THR A 7 -17.43 -7.58 2.98
N TRP A 8 -16.33 -7.94 2.33
CA TRP A 8 -16.08 -7.68 0.90
C TRP A 8 -15.59 -8.95 0.21
N ILE A 9 -15.58 -8.94 -1.12
CA ILE A 9 -14.98 -9.98 -1.93
C ILE A 9 -13.64 -9.49 -2.45
N LEU A 10 -12.56 -10.17 -2.09
CA LEU A 10 -11.25 -9.99 -2.69
C LEU A 10 -11.16 -10.86 -3.94
N VAL A 11 -10.84 -10.21 -5.06
CA VAL A 11 -10.66 -10.84 -6.37
C VAL A 11 -9.19 -10.74 -6.75
N THR A 12 -8.52 -11.88 -6.80
CA THR A 12 -7.11 -12.01 -7.21
C THR A 12 -6.99 -12.99 -8.37
N PRO A 13 -5.80 -13.09 -9.01
CA PRO A 13 -5.57 -14.13 -10.02
C PRO A 13 -5.77 -15.57 -9.51
N GLN A 14 -5.64 -15.80 -8.19
CA GLN A 14 -5.83 -17.10 -7.55
C GLN A 14 -7.30 -17.43 -7.29
N GLY A 15 -8.20 -16.44 -7.39
CA GLY A 15 -9.63 -16.65 -7.25
C GLY A 15 -10.35 -15.51 -6.52
N ARG A 16 -11.62 -15.79 -6.19
CA ARG A 16 -12.51 -14.86 -5.48
C ARG A 16 -12.79 -15.42 -4.10
N ARG A 17 -12.61 -14.63 -3.04
CA ARG A 17 -12.89 -15.05 -1.67
C ARG A 17 -13.41 -13.90 -0.81
N PRO A 18 -14.23 -14.17 0.22
CA PRO A 18 -14.60 -13.15 1.18
C PRO A 18 -13.38 -12.71 2.01
N VAL A 19 -13.36 -11.43 2.36
CA VAL A 19 -12.44 -10.81 3.32
C VAL A 19 -13.23 -9.93 4.28
N TYR A 20 -12.75 -9.83 5.51
CA TYR A 20 -13.41 -9.10 6.58
C TYR A 20 -12.56 -7.92 6.98
N GLY A 21 -13.06 -6.70 6.78
CA GLY A 21 -12.39 -5.48 7.20
C GLY A 21 -12.90 -4.99 8.54
N ASP A 22 -12.02 -4.31 9.28
CA ASP A 22 -12.42 -3.55 10.47
C ASP A 22 -13.54 -2.54 10.13
N LEU A 23 -14.39 -2.20 11.11
CA LEU A 23 -15.41 -1.17 10.91
C LEU A 23 -14.79 0.22 10.71
N GLU A 24 -13.79 0.53 11.54
CA GLU A 24 -13.12 1.81 11.54
C GLU A 24 -11.88 1.76 10.64
N PRO A 25 -11.64 2.80 9.83
CA PRO A 25 -10.45 2.85 9.00
C PRO A 25 -9.21 3.16 9.84
N LEU A 26 -8.09 2.53 9.47
CA LEU A 26 -6.75 2.85 9.97
C LEU A 26 -6.34 4.27 9.59
N ALA A 27 -6.74 4.72 8.41
CA ALA A 27 -6.44 6.04 7.89
C ALA A 27 -7.50 6.48 6.87
N ARG A 28 -7.70 7.79 6.73
CA ARG A 28 -8.52 8.41 5.69
C ARG A 28 -7.67 9.41 4.91
N GLY A 29 -7.81 9.40 3.59
CA GLY A 29 -7.20 10.36 2.68
C GLY A 29 -8.22 10.93 1.69
N GLY A 30 -7.75 11.77 0.77
CA GLY A 30 -8.63 12.48 -0.18
C GLY A 30 -9.44 11.57 -1.10
N GLU A 31 -8.86 10.45 -1.53
CA GLU A 31 -9.52 9.54 -2.48
C GLU A 31 -10.27 8.38 -1.82
N GLY A 32 -10.04 8.12 -0.53
CA GLY A 32 -10.54 6.91 0.11
C GLY A 32 -10.04 6.68 1.53
N ALA A 33 -10.36 5.51 2.06
CA ALA A 33 -9.99 5.08 3.41
C ALA A 33 -9.29 3.72 3.38
N ILE A 34 -8.38 3.51 4.33
CA ILE A 34 -7.63 2.27 4.52
C ILE A 34 -8.22 1.51 5.69
N TYR A 35 -8.59 0.25 5.48
CA TYR A 35 -9.10 -0.65 6.51
C TYR A 35 -8.15 -1.82 6.70
N ARG A 36 -7.97 -2.28 7.94
CA ARG A 36 -7.20 -3.49 8.21
C ARG A 36 -7.98 -4.71 7.72
N LEU A 37 -7.27 -5.68 7.15
CA LEU A 37 -7.77 -7.03 6.93
C LEU A 37 -6.96 -7.97 7.83
N PRO A 38 -7.58 -8.79 8.70
CA PRO A 38 -6.91 -9.68 9.66
C PRO A 38 -6.40 -10.96 8.96
N GLU A 39 -5.65 -10.77 7.89
CA GLU A 39 -5.08 -11.81 7.04
C GLU A 39 -3.65 -12.16 7.49
N THR A 40 -3.17 -13.34 7.11
CA THR A 40 -1.77 -13.75 7.31
C THR A 40 -1.20 -14.18 5.96
N PRO A 41 -0.27 -13.42 5.34
CA PRO A 41 0.35 -12.18 5.83
C PRO A 41 -0.63 -10.98 5.91
N PRO A 42 -0.32 -9.93 6.70
CA PRO A 42 -1.23 -8.82 6.94
C PRO A 42 -1.48 -7.98 5.68
N LEU A 43 -2.76 -7.69 5.42
CA LEU A 43 -3.23 -6.89 4.29
C LEU A 43 -4.03 -5.69 4.79
N VAL A 44 -4.15 -4.70 3.91
CA VAL A 44 -5.08 -3.59 4.08
C VAL A 44 -5.94 -3.42 2.83
N ALA A 45 -7.15 -2.95 3.04
CA ALA A 45 -8.09 -2.57 1.98
C ALA A 45 -8.07 -1.06 1.79
N LYS A 46 -7.68 -0.58 0.60
CA LYS A 46 -7.92 0.80 0.17
C LYS A 46 -9.27 0.86 -0.54
N ARG A 47 -10.25 1.46 0.11
CA ARG A 47 -11.59 1.70 -0.45
C ARG A 47 -11.71 3.14 -0.91
N TYR A 48 -12.22 3.34 -2.12
CA TYR A 48 -12.48 4.68 -2.64
C TYR A 48 -13.76 5.25 -2.03
N HIS A 49 -13.79 6.57 -1.80
CA HIS A 49 -15.04 7.26 -1.43
C HIS A 49 -16.04 7.22 -2.59
N GLU A 50 -15.53 7.38 -3.80
CA GLU A 50 -16.31 7.37 -5.06
C GLU A 50 -15.64 6.41 -6.07
N PRO A 51 -15.90 5.09 -6.00
CA PRO A 51 -15.39 4.15 -6.99
C PRO A 51 -16.01 4.42 -8.37
N ASN A 52 -15.21 4.30 -9.43
CA ASN A 52 -15.66 4.48 -10.80
C ASN A 52 -14.85 3.60 -11.76
N ALA A 53 -15.29 3.53 -13.03
CA ALA A 53 -14.68 2.69 -14.05
C ALA A 53 -13.21 3.05 -14.34
N GLU A 54 -12.84 4.34 -14.28
CA GLU A 54 -11.47 4.80 -14.48
C GLU A 54 -10.53 4.30 -13.38
N LYS A 55 -10.95 4.42 -12.11
CA LYS A 55 -10.20 3.90 -10.95
C LYS A 55 -10.06 2.38 -11.01
N GLN A 56 -11.14 1.69 -11.41
CA GLN A 56 -11.09 0.24 -11.61
C GLN A 56 -10.09 -0.13 -12.71
N ALA A 57 -10.16 0.53 -13.88
CA ALA A 57 -9.25 0.30 -14.99
C ALA A 57 -7.78 0.57 -14.59
N LYS A 58 -7.51 1.63 -13.83
CA LYS A 58 -6.19 1.94 -13.30
C LYS A 58 -5.66 0.80 -12.40
N VAL A 59 -6.46 0.31 -11.47
CA VAL A 59 -6.06 -0.81 -10.60
C VAL A 59 -5.83 -2.10 -11.41
N GLN A 60 -6.67 -2.37 -12.41
CA GLN A 60 -6.49 -3.52 -13.29
C GLN A 60 -5.19 -3.42 -14.09
N ALA A 61 -4.84 -2.24 -14.60
CA ALA A 61 -3.55 -2.00 -15.25
C ALA A 61 -2.37 -2.25 -14.31
N MET A 62 -2.45 -1.76 -13.06
CA MET A 62 -1.44 -2.03 -12.04
C MET A 62 -1.28 -3.53 -11.74
N LEU A 63 -2.38 -4.29 -11.70
CA LEU A 63 -2.35 -5.74 -11.47
C LEU A 63 -1.79 -6.51 -12.67
N ALA A 64 -2.02 -6.04 -13.89
CA ALA A 64 -1.57 -6.67 -15.11
C ALA A 64 -0.06 -6.53 -15.34
N ASP A 65 0.53 -5.39 -14.95
CA ASP A 65 1.95 -5.11 -15.11
C ASP A 65 2.58 -4.55 -13.82
N PRO A 66 2.84 -5.41 -12.81
CA PRO A 66 3.49 -4.98 -11.59
C PRO A 66 4.98 -4.64 -11.82
N PRO A 67 5.51 -3.58 -11.18
CA PRO A 67 6.90 -3.17 -11.34
C PRO A 67 7.86 -4.20 -10.74
N HIS A 68 9.06 -4.33 -11.32
CA HIS A 68 10.05 -5.29 -10.85
C HIS A 68 10.85 -4.74 -9.66
N LEU A 69 10.19 -4.72 -8.50
CA LEU A 69 10.74 -4.18 -7.26
C LEU A 69 10.91 -5.28 -6.20
N PRO A 70 12.02 -6.06 -6.23
CA PRO A 70 12.24 -7.11 -5.24
C PRO A 70 12.26 -6.51 -3.82
N PRO A 71 11.63 -7.17 -2.83
CA PRO A 71 11.64 -6.72 -1.44
C PRO A 71 13.07 -6.51 -0.93
N LEU A 72 13.23 -5.53 -0.05
CA LEU A 72 14.49 -5.34 0.66
C LEU A 72 14.57 -6.37 1.80
N GLU A 73 15.61 -7.19 1.79
CA GLU A 73 15.90 -8.08 2.90
C GLU A 73 16.79 -7.39 3.93
N ARG A 74 16.35 -7.35 5.18
CA ARG A 74 17.13 -6.81 6.29
C ARG A 74 16.84 -7.62 7.54
N ARG A 75 17.88 -8.19 8.14
CA ARG A 75 17.80 -8.99 9.39
C ARG A 75 16.78 -10.14 9.29
N GLY A 76 16.74 -10.83 8.16
CA GLY A 76 15.81 -11.96 7.93
C GLY A 76 14.36 -11.56 7.69
N ARG A 77 14.05 -10.26 7.57
CA ARG A 77 12.71 -9.76 7.24
C ARG A 77 12.71 -9.11 5.86
N GLN A 78 11.68 -9.39 5.07
CA GLN A 78 11.42 -8.76 3.79
C GLN A 78 10.56 -7.51 3.98
N TYR A 79 10.98 -6.43 3.33
CA TYR A 79 10.29 -5.14 3.33
C TYR A 79 9.90 -4.79 1.90
N PRO A 80 8.60 -4.62 1.59
CA PRO A 80 8.20 -4.16 0.27
C PRO A 80 8.81 -2.76 0.03
N ARG A 81 9.34 -2.53 -1.16
CA ARG A 81 9.87 -1.20 -1.54
C ARG A 81 8.76 -0.18 -1.69
N ILE A 82 7.62 -0.64 -2.21
CA ILE A 82 6.35 0.07 -2.30
C ILE A 82 5.21 -0.92 -2.03
N THR A 83 4.09 -0.44 -1.51
CA THR A 83 2.85 -1.22 -1.47
C THR A 83 2.22 -1.24 -2.86
N TRP A 84 1.87 -2.43 -3.36
CA TRP A 84 1.21 -2.62 -4.66
C TRP A 84 -0.11 -3.37 -4.51
N PRO A 85 -1.14 -3.10 -5.34
CA PRO A 85 -2.36 -3.91 -5.36
C PRO A 85 -2.05 -5.39 -5.60
N ILE A 86 -2.76 -6.26 -4.90
CA ILE A 86 -2.73 -7.72 -5.13
C ILE A 86 -4.06 -8.28 -5.64
N GLY A 87 -5.10 -7.43 -5.64
CA GLY A 87 -6.42 -7.76 -6.14
C GLY A 87 -7.40 -6.62 -5.92
N THR A 88 -8.54 -6.68 -6.62
CA THR A 88 -9.64 -5.74 -6.45
C THR A 88 -10.56 -6.16 -5.33
N LEU A 89 -11.18 -5.19 -4.68
CA LEU A 89 -12.24 -5.40 -3.70
C LEU A 89 -13.57 -5.09 -4.34
N GLU A 90 -14.51 -6.01 -4.17
CA GLU A 90 -15.88 -5.90 -4.61
C GLU A 90 -16.85 -6.00 -3.44
N SER A 91 -18.02 -5.40 -3.58
CA SER A 91 -19.16 -5.66 -2.72
C SER A 91 -19.76 -7.04 -2.99
N MET A 92 -20.71 -7.46 -2.17
CA MET A 92 -21.36 -8.77 -2.32
C MET A 92 -22.18 -8.88 -3.63
N ASP A 93 -22.65 -7.75 -4.15
CA ASP A 93 -23.31 -7.59 -5.46
C ASP A 93 -22.33 -7.42 -6.63
N GLY A 94 -21.01 -7.45 -6.39
CA GLY A 94 -19.97 -7.41 -7.43
C GLY A 94 -19.56 -6.00 -7.87
N ALA A 95 -20.00 -4.94 -7.19
CA ALA A 95 -19.59 -3.59 -7.50
C ALA A 95 -18.15 -3.34 -7.01
N PHE A 96 -17.34 -2.66 -7.84
CA PHE A 96 -15.97 -2.30 -7.48
C PHE A 96 -15.93 -1.30 -6.32
N LEU A 97 -15.13 -1.58 -5.30
CA LEU A 97 -14.95 -0.73 -4.11
C LEU A 97 -13.53 -0.15 -3.98
N GLY A 98 -12.53 -0.83 -4.55
CA GLY A 98 -11.11 -0.49 -4.37
C GLY A 98 -10.21 -1.70 -4.50
N TYR A 99 -9.16 -1.80 -3.69
CA TYR A 99 -8.18 -2.88 -3.79
C TYR A 99 -7.55 -3.26 -2.46
N ALA A 100 -7.02 -4.48 -2.40
CA ALA A 100 -6.20 -4.93 -1.28
C ALA A 100 -4.70 -4.81 -1.63
N MET A 101 -3.89 -4.52 -0.62
CA MET A 101 -2.43 -4.48 -0.73
C MET A 101 -1.76 -4.91 0.59
N PRO A 102 -0.47 -5.29 0.58
CA PRO A 102 0.26 -5.59 1.82
C PRO A 102 0.22 -4.42 2.81
N GLN A 103 0.05 -4.74 4.09
CA GLN A 103 0.13 -3.73 5.14
C GLN A 103 1.57 -3.23 5.28
N LEU A 104 1.77 -1.90 5.20
CA LEU A 104 3.04 -1.27 5.54
C LEU A 104 3.21 -1.24 7.07
N ASP A 105 4.40 -1.62 7.54
CA ASP A 105 4.79 -1.53 8.96
C ASP A 105 5.13 -0.09 9.32
N VAL A 106 4.09 0.71 9.59
CA VAL A 106 4.23 2.16 9.80
C VAL A 106 5.06 2.47 11.05
N ASP A 107 4.98 1.64 12.09
CA ASP A 107 5.72 1.81 13.36
C ASP A 107 7.23 1.73 13.16
N ASN A 108 7.68 1.06 12.11
CA ASN A 108 9.09 0.92 11.75
C ASN A 108 9.48 1.74 10.51
N THR A 109 8.65 2.69 10.10
CA THR A 109 8.92 3.59 8.97
C THR A 109 8.90 5.05 9.41
N VAL A 110 9.65 5.90 8.71
CA VAL A 110 9.65 7.34 8.95
C VAL A 110 9.10 8.03 7.70
N PRO A 111 8.09 8.90 7.84
CA PRO A 111 7.60 9.71 6.72
C PRO A 111 8.73 10.53 6.08
N LEU A 112 8.77 10.54 4.74
CA LEU A 112 9.86 11.16 3.97
C LEU A 112 10.01 12.66 4.27
N GLU A 113 8.93 13.36 4.61
CA GLU A 113 8.92 14.77 4.99
C GLU A 113 9.88 15.10 6.14
N TYR A 114 10.07 14.18 7.10
CA TYR A 114 11.01 14.38 8.20
C TYR A 114 12.46 14.41 7.72
N LEU A 115 12.79 13.75 6.60
CA LEU A 115 14.13 13.79 6.02
C LEU A 115 14.50 15.19 5.51
N LEU A 116 13.50 15.97 5.09
CA LEU A 116 13.68 17.25 4.39
C LEU A 116 14.21 18.35 5.31
N SER A 117 14.04 18.23 6.63
CA SER A 117 14.51 19.22 7.60
C SER A 117 15.43 18.62 8.65
N ALA A 118 16.42 19.40 9.10
CA ALA A 118 17.31 18.99 10.20
C ALA A 118 16.52 18.74 11.50
N ARG A 119 15.45 19.51 11.74
CA ARG A 119 14.56 19.30 12.88
C ARG A 119 13.83 17.96 12.79
N GLY A 120 13.27 17.64 11.62
CA GLY A 120 12.55 16.39 11.39
C GLY A 120 13.44 15.16 11.52
N ARG A 121 14.67 15.22 10.97
CA ARG A 121 15.64 14.13 11.10
C ARG A 121 16.00 13.84 12.56
N ARG A 122 16.32 14.87 13.35
CA ARG A 122 16.59 14.69 14.78
C ARG A 122 15.40 14.12 15.55
N ALA A 123 14.19 14.60 15.26
CA ALA A 123 12.97 14.13 15.93
C ALA A 123 12.67 12.64 15.67
N THR A 124 13.15 12.11 14.55
CA THR A 124 12.89 10.73 14.10
C THR A 124 14.12 9.83 14.17
N GLY A 125 15.26 10.35 14.66
CA GLY A 125 16.52 9.61 14.74
C GLY A 125 17.14 9.27 13.38
N LEU A 126 16.74 9.97 12.31
CA LEU A 126 17.33 9.76 10.98
C LEU A 126 18.79 10.25 10.94
N PRO A 127 19.69 9.57 10.21
CA PRO A 127 21.07 10.03 10.04
C PRO A 127 21.16 11.45 9.47
N GLU A 128 22.01 12.28 10.08
CA GLU A 128 22.34 13.63 9.56
C GLU A 128 23.33 13.60 8.39
N ASP A 129 23.98 12.45 8.14
CA ASP A 129 24.95 12.26 7.06
C ASP A 129 24.33 12.63 5.69
N TYR A 130 25.01 13.50 4.95
CA TYR A 130 24.61 13.88 3.60
C TYR A 130 24.52 12.67 2.65
N ARG A 131 25.41 11.69 2.78
CA ARG A 131 25.41 10.47 1.95
C ARG A 131 24.14 9.64 2.15
N PHE A 132 23.57 9.65 3.36
CA PHE A 132 22.28 9.00 3.61
C PHE A 132 21.16 9.68 2.82
N ARG A 133 21.14 11.01 2.80
CA ARG A 133 20.13 11.78 2.03
C ARG A 133 20.26 11.55 0.52
N VAL A 134 21.49 11.54 -0.01
CA VAL A 134 21.74 11.22 -1.43
C VAL A 134 21.29 9.80 -1.76
N LYS A 135 21.54 8.83 -0.86
CA LYS A 135 21.06 7.46 -1.03
C LYS A 135 19.54 7.38 -1.10
N VAL A 136 18.82 8.06 -0.21
CA VAL A 136 17.35 8.09 -0.26
C VAL A 136 16.84 8.74 -1.55
N ALA A 137 17.46 9.83 -1.99
CA ALA A 137 17.11 10.49 -3.25
C ALA A 137 17.33 9.56 -4.46
N TYR A 138 18.45 8.85 -4.51
CA TYR A 138 18.73 7.84 -5.54
C TYR A 138 17.69 6.72 -5.51
N GLN A 139 17.37 6.19 -4.33
CA GLN A 139 16.38 5.12 -4.18
C GLN A 139 15.00 5.57 -4.66
N LEU A 140 14.56 6.79 -4.30
CA LEU A 140 13.30 7.34 -4.77
C LEU A 140 13.28 7.54 -6.29
N ALA A 141 14.34 8.12 -6.86
CA ALA A 141 14.44 8.33 -8.29
C ALA A 141 14.40 6.99 -9.06
N HIS A 142 15.09 5.97 -8.55
CA HIS A 142 15.06 4.64 -9.13
C HIS A 142 13.67 3.98 -9.05
N LEU A 143 12.96 4.13 -7.93
CA LEU A 143 11.57 3.63 -7.80
C LEU A 143 10.64 4.31 -8.81
N VAL A 144 10.75 5.63 -8.96
CA VAL A 144 9.93 6.38 -9.93
C VAL A 144 10.26 5.97 -11.37
N ALA A 145 11.55 5.81 -11.69
CA ALA A 145 11.98 5.36 -13.01
C ALA A 145 11.44 3.96 -13.34
N GLU A 146 11.44 3.05 -12.37
CA GLU A 146 10.87 1.71 -12.52
C GLU A 146 9.35 1.78 -12.78
N LEU A 147 8.62 2.59 -12.01
CA LEU A 147 7.17 2.77 -12.22
C LEU A 147 6.86 3.30 -13.63
N HIS A 148 7.59 4.33 -14.07
CA HIS A 148 7.43 4.88 -15.41
C HIS A 148 7.77 3.87 -16.52
N ALA A 149 8.77 3.00 -16.31
CA ALA A 149 9.12 1.96 -17.29
C ALA A 149 7.98 0.95 -17.53
N HIS A 150 7.10 0.78 -16.54
CA HIS A 150 5.89 -0.05 -16.59
C HIS A 150 4.60 0.77 -16.88
N GLY A 151 4.73 2.06 -17.19
CA GLY A 151 3.61 2.92 -17.57
C GLY A 151 2.71 3.40 -16.42
N HIS A 152 3.22 3.42 -15.18
CA HIS A 152 2.50 3.86 -13.98
C HIS A 152 2.99 5.19 -13.41
#